data_AF-A0A2N4Z1W9-F1
#
_entry.id   AF-A0A2N4Z1W9-F1
#
_cell.length_a   1.000
_cell.length_b   1.000
_cell.length_c   1.000
_cell.angle_alpha   90.00
_cell.angle_beta   90.00
_cell.angle_gamma   90.00
#
_symmetry.space_group_name_H-M   'P 1'
#
loop_
_entity.id
_entity.type
_entity.pdbx_description
1 polymer ?
#
loop_
_entity_poly.entity_id
_entity_poly.type
_entity_poly.pdbx_seq_one_letter_code
_entity_poly.pdbx_strand_id
1 'polypeptide(L)'
;MLFRIIFFLFLAVLPCSQAWSAPTQQRFNDWQVTCNNQNFCVTRNVGLHYGLVMTLSRSAGAVTDASLRIELGGTGNPVATLAPIAPRLLLDGKPVSLTDKRWHIEDKLIKTADSVTIDAFLQQVQEGKALSLANGLQSISLQGLKAALFFIDDRQKRVGSETAWVGKGEEPPLSVPPAPALRAVATAETVQSPLGREELNDLMDYGNERMTNSNCSLDPFRREIRVTALTDDKVLLMTSCESGAYNTVWLAWLVSRQRPYV
;
A
#
# COMPACT_ATOMS: atom_id res chain seq x y z
N MET A 1 -56.91 0.39 13.74
CA MET A 1 -55.73 1.11 14.23
C MET A 1 -54.49 0.25 14.43
N LEU A 2 -54.59 -1.09 14.52
CA LEU A 2 -53.41 -1.98 14.67
C LEU A 2 -52.58 -2.17 13.39
N PHE A 3 -53.16 -2.04 12.20
CA PHE A 3 -52.42 -2.23 10.93
C PHE A 3 -51.47 -1.08 10.55
N ARG A 4 -51.61 0.11 11.15
CA ARG A 4 -50.70 1.25 10.90
C ARG A 4 -49.42 1.20 11.72
N ILE A 5 -49.40 0.42 12.80
CA ILE A 5 -48.23 0.29 13.69
C ILE A 5 -47.23 -0.76 13.15
N ILE A 6 -47.72 -1.75 12.39
CA ILE A 6 -46.88 -2.81 11.81
C ILE A 6 -46.00 -2.28 10.66
N PHE A 7 -46.44 -1.26 9.93
CA PHE A 7 -45.66 -0.69 8.81
C PHE A 7 -44.45 0.15 9.26
N PHE A 8 -44.46 0.68 10.49
CA PHE A 8 -43.34 1.44 11.04
C PHE A 8 -42.23 0.56 11.64
N LEU A 9 -42.51 -0.72 11.92
CA LEU A 9 -41.53 -1.65 12.49
C LEU A 9 -40.60 -2.31 11.45
N PHE A 10 -40.90 -2.19 10.15
CA PHE A 10 -40.08 -2.77 9.09
C PHE A 10 -39.01 -1.83 8.50
N LEU A 11 -39.02 -0.53 8.82
CA LEU A 11 -37.99 0.42 8.33
C LEU A 11 -36.76 0.56 9.24
N ALA A 12 -36.74 -0.06 10.42
CA ALA A 12 -35.66 0.12 11.40
C ALA A 12 -34.50 -0.89 11.28
N VAL A 13 -34.58 -1.83 10.33
CA VAL A 13 -33.51 -2.81 10.09
C VAL A 13 -32.84 -2.49 8.76
N LEU A 14 -32.29 -1.28 8.64
CA LEU A 14 -31.20 -1.08 7.68
C LEU A 14 -30.00 -1.83 8.26
N PRO A 15 -29.52 -2.92 7.63
CA PRO A 15 -28.25 -3.48 8.01
C PRO A 15 -27.25 -2.35 7.84
N CYS A 16 -26.69 -1.88 8.96
CA CYS A 16 -25.50 -1.06 8.93
C CYS A 16 -24.47 -1.97 8.25
N SER A 17 -24.32 -1.84 6.94
CA SER A 17 -23.29 -2.53 6.19
C SER A 17 -22.01 -2.14 6.89
N GLN A 18 -21.45 -3.09 7.63
CA GLN A 18 -20.11 -3.01 8.18
C GLN A 18 -19.23 -2.85 6.95
N ALA A 19 -18.99 -1.60 6.56
CA ALA A 19 -18.10 -1.26 5.47
C ALA A 19 -16.71 -1.62 6.00
N TRP A 20 -16.33 -2.88 5.81
CA TRP A 20 -14.95 -3.28 5.92
C TRP A 20 -14.22 -2.49 4.87
N SER A 21 -13.57 -1.40 5.29
CA SER A 21 -12.60 -0.70 4.46
C SER A 21 -11.36 -1.58 4.38
N ALA A 22 -11.47 -2.73 3.70
CA ALA A 22 -10.29 -3.43 3.26
C ALA A 22 -9.51 -2.44 2.38
N PRO A 23 -8.20 -2.22 2.65
CA PRO A 23 -7.40 -1.36 1.79
C PRO A 23 -7.58 -1.84 0.36
N THR A 24 -7.97 -0.92 -0.52
CA THR A 24 -8.31 -1.28 -1.90
C THR A 24 -7.02 -1.65 -2.60
N GLN A 25 -6.76 -2.94 -2.74
CA GLN A 25 -5.66 -3.48 -3.53
C GLN A 25 -6.22 -4.37 -4.63
N GLN A 26 -5.98 -3.99 -5.88
CA GLN A 26 -6.52 -4.69 -7.04
C GLN A 26 -5.47 -4.81 -8.13
N ARG A 27 -5.41 -5.98 -8.74
CA ARG A 27 -4.50 -6.28 -9.85
C ARG A 27 -5.27 -6.23 -11.18
N PHE A 28 -4.68 -5.58 -12.16
CA PHE A 28 -5.13 -5.47 -13.54
C PHE A 28 -4.01 -5.97 -14.44
N ASN A 29 -4.04 -7.27 -14.79
CA ASN A 29 -2.95 -7.94 -15.53
C ASN A 29 -1.58 -7.70 -14.86
N ASP A 30 -0.72 -6.90 -15.49
CA ASP A 30 0.65 -6.62 -15.03
C ASP A 30 0.74 -5.35 -14.17
N TRP A 31 -0.39 -4.79 -13.75
CA TRP A 31 -0.47 -3.59 -12.91
C TRP A 31 -1.19 -3.88 -11.61
N GLN A 32 -0.73 -3.25 -10.53
CA GLN A 32 -1.37 -3.32 -9.22
C GLN A 32 -1.66 -1.92 -8.71
N VAL A 33 -2.92 -1.68 -8.39
CA VAL A 33 -3.37 -0.47 -7.70
C VAL A 33 -3.46 -0.75 -6.20
N THR A 34 -3.06 0.21 -5.38
CA THR A 34 -3.35 0.22 -3.94
C THR A 34 -3.79 1.63 -3.55
N CYS A 35 -4.94 1.75 -2.87
CA CYS A 35 -5.44 3.00 -2.32
C CYS A 35 -5.57 2.93 -0.80
N ASN A 36 -5.21 4.02 -0.12
CA ASN A 36 -5.39 4.16 1.33
C ASN A 36 -6.77 4.74 1.70
N ASN A 37 -7.01 4.95 2.99
CA ASN A 37 -8.28 5.47 3.52
C ASN A 37 -8.62 6.90 3.09
N GLN A 38 -7.64 7.67 2.60
CA GLN A 38 -7.84 9.01 2.04
C GLN A 38 -8.04 8.97 0.52
N ASN A 39 -8.24 7.78 -0.05
CA ASN A 39 -8.27 7.56 -1.50
C ASN A 39 -7.00 8.07 -2.21
N PHE A 40 -5.87 8.20 -1.51
CA PHE A 40 -4.57 8.34 -2.16
C PHE A 40 -4.24 6.98 -2.78
N CYS A 41 -4.06 6.97 -4.09
CA CYS A 41 -3.87 5.75 -4.86
C CYS A 41 -2.49 5.73 -5.48
N VAL A 42 -1.89 4.54 -5.52
CA VAL A 42 -0.64 4.24 -6.21
C VAL A 42 -0.90 3.08 -7.16
N THR A 43 -0.43 3.18 -8.40
CA THR A 43 -0.35 2.05 -9.34
C THR A 43 1.08 1.83 -9.78
N ARG A 44 1.48 0.57 -9.91
CA ARG A 44 2.78 0.19 -10.45
C ARG A 44 2.71 -1.12 -11.22
N ASN A 45 3.67 -1.36 -12.10
CA ASN A 45 3.82 -2.66 -12.72
C ASN A 45 4.28 -3.74 -11.73
N VAL A 46 3.88 -4.98 -11.96
CA VAL A 46 4.20 -6.16 -11.13
C VAL A 46 4.68 -7.33 -11.98
N GLY A 47 5.71 -8.02 -11.52
CA GLY A 47 6.33 -9.13 -12.24
C GLY A 47 7.85 -8.96 -12.36
N LEU A 48 8.48 -9.86 -13.10
CA LEU A 48 9.93 -9.82 -13.36
C LEU A 48 10.23 -8.85 -14.51
N HIS A 49 10.46 -7.58 -14.19
CA HIS A 49 10.76 -6.52 -15.16
C HIS A 49 12.24 -6.09 -15.15
N TYR A 50 13.11 -6.97 -14.66
CA TYR A 50 14.57 -6.74 -14.53
C TYR A 50 14.92 -5.41 -13.83
N GLY A 51 14.12 -5.06 -12.83
CA GLY A 51 14.30 -3.86 -12.02
C GLY A 51 13.63 -2.60 -12.52
N LEU A 52 13.10 -2.58 -13.76
CA LEU A 52 12.41 -1.41 -14.30
C LEU A 52 10.99 -1.33 -13.73
N VAL A 53 10.70 -0.21 -13.07
CA VAL A 53 9.42 0.04 -12.43
C VAL A 53 8.89 1.40 -12.84
N MET A 54 7.63 1.43 -13.27
CA MET A 54 6.85 2.65 -13.44
C MET A 54 5.82 2.72 -12.33
N THR A 55 5.81 3.84 -11.60
CA THR A 55 4.89 4.11 -10.50
C THR A 55 4.17 5.42 -10.76
N LEU A 56 2.84 5.39 -10.65
CA LEU A 56 2.01 6.59 -10.59
C LEU A 56 1.36 6.67 -9.22
N SER A 57 1.32 7.87 -8.67
CA SER A 57 0.53 8.18 -7.47
C SER A 57 -0.35 9.40 -7.70
N ARG A 58 -1.51 9.44 -7.02
CA ARG A 58 -2.40 10.59 -7.05
C ARG A 58 -3.22 10.73 -5.78
N SER A 59 -3.28 11.94 -5.24
CA SER A 59 -4.17 12.32 -4.14
C SER A 59 -5.62 12.45 -4.61
N ALA A 60 -6.56 12.25 -3.70
CA ALA A 60 -7.98 12.57 -3.95
C ALA A 60 -8.23 14.08 -3.83
N GLY A 61 -9.38 14.54 -4.31
CA GLY A 61 -9.78 15.95 -4.31
C GLY A 61 -9.57 16.68 -5.64
N ALA A 62 -10.12 17.89 -5.72
CA ALA A 62 -10.07 18.71 -6.94
C ALA A 62 -8.63 19.02 -7.41
N VAL A 63 -7.69 19.16 -6.47
CA VAL A 63 -6.27 19.34 -6.78
C VAL A 63 -5.72 18.04 -7.38
N THR A 64 -5.08 18.15 -8.54
CA THR A 64 -4.49 17.03 -9.26
C THR A 64 -3.06 16.76 -8.82
N ASP A 65 -2.84 16.61 -7.51
CA ASP A 65 -1.52 16.27 -6.98
C ASP A 65 -1.18 14.83 -7.36
N ALA A 66 -0.36 14.68 -8.39
CA ALA A 66 0.06 13.42 -8.95
C ALA A 66 1.58 13.38 -9.11
N SER A 67 2.14 12.18 -9.11
CA SER A 67 3.53 11.98 -9.50
C SER A 67 3.67 10.75 -10.38
N LEU A 68 4.59 10.83 -11.32
CA LEU A 68 5.00 9.72 -12.18
C LEU A 68 6.50 9.51 -12.02
N ARG A 69 6.89 8.26 -11.81
CA ARG A 69 8.28 7.83 -11.70
C ARG A 69 8.52 6.61 -12.56
N ILE A 70 9.60 6.61 -13.32
CA ILE A 70 10.15 5.42 -13.99
C ILE A 70 11.56 5.25 -13.45
N GLU A 71 11.82 4.14 -12.79
CA GLU A 71 13.08 3.89 -12.11
C GLU A 71 13.61 2.50 -12.38
N LEU A 72 14.93 2.36 -12.35
CA LEU A 72 15.64 1.08 -12.52
C LEU A 72 16.31 0.68 -11.20
N GLY A 73 15.65 -0.24 -10.47
CA GLY A 73 16.14 -0.82 -9.21
C GLY A 73 16.78 -2.20 -9.37
N GLY A 74 17.33 -2.76 -8.28
CA GLY A 74 17.87 -4.12 -8.22
C GLY A 74 19.20 -4.23 -7.47
N THR A 75 19.37 -5.30 -6.70
CA THR A 75 20.53 -5.55 -5.82
C THR A 75 21.71 -6.27 -6.51
N GLY A 76 21.71 -6.33 -7.84
CA GLY A 76 22.64 -7.17 -8.63
C GLY A 76 23.54 -6.42 -9.62
N ASN A 77 23.74 -5.11 -9.49
CA ASN A 77 24.77 -4.44 -10.29
C ASN A 77 25.34 -3.25 -9.50
N PRO A 78 26.66 -3.19 -9.25
CA PRO A 78 27.26 -2.05 -8.58
C PRO A 78 26.87 -0.77 -9.31
N VAL A 79 26.62 0.25 -8.50
CA VAL A 79 25.92 1.50 -8.78
C VAL A 79 26.66 2.42 -9.77
N ALA A 80 27.47 1.91 -10.71
CA ALA A 80 28.33 2.73 -11.58
C ALA A 80 28.31 2.42 -13.10
N THR A 81 27.66 1.35 -13.60
CA THR A 81 27.82 0.96 -15.03
C THR A 81 26.54 0.81 -15.87
N LEU A 82 25.36 1.08 -15.32
CA LEU A 82 24.14 1.09 -16.13
C LEU A 82 23.97 2.46 -16.80
N ALA A 83 24.03 2.47 -18.14
CA ALA A 83 23.84 3.69 -18.93
C ALA A 83 22.47 4.35 -18.64
N PRO A 84 22.39 5.70 -18.69
CA PRO A 84 21.19 6.44 -18.34
C PRO A 84 19.91 5.91 -19.00
N ILE A 85 18.81 5.82 -18.25
CA ILE A 85 17.57 5.19 -18.72
C ILE A 85 16.79 6.06 -19.71
N ALA A 86 16.78 7.39 -19.53
CA ALA A 86 16.03 8.31 -20.36
C ALA A 86 16.32 8.20 -21.88
N PRO A 87 17.58 8.26 -22.34
CA PRO A 87 17.88 8.16 -23.78
C PRO A 87 17.60 6.77 -24.37
N ARG A 88 17.36 5.77 -23.51
CA ARG A 88 17.13 4.38 -23.91
C ARG A 88 15.66 3.97 -23.79
N LEU A 89 14.80 4.82 -23.25
CA LEU A 89 13.40 4.49 -23.02
C LEU A 89 12.65 4.40 -24.36
N LEU A 90 12.03 3.25 -24.59
CA LEU A 90 11.26 2.95 -25.79
C LEU A 90 9.81 2.63 -25.41
N LEU A 91 8.85 3.15 -26.18
CA LEU A 91 7.46 2.72 -26.20
C LEU A 91 7.25 1.91 -27.48
N ASP A 92 6.92 0.63 -27.32
CA ASP A 92 6.71 -0.30 -28.45
C ASP A 92 7.88 -0.29 -29.46
N GLY A 93 9.11 -0.23 -28.94
CA GLY A 93 10.34 -0.20 -29.72
C GLY A 93 10.72 1.16 -30.30
N LYS A 94 9.92 2.22 -30.10
CA LYS A 94 10.20 3.58 -30.58
C LYS A 94 10.67 4.48 -29.43
N PRO A 95 11.65 5.38 -29.65
CA PRO A 95 12.11 6.30 -28.61
C PRO A 95 10.98 7.14 -28.01
N VAL A 96 10.95 7.25 -26.68
CA VAL A 96 10.02 8.14 -25.96
C VAL A 96 10.64 9.53 -25.87
N SER A 97 9.88 10.54 -26.31
CA SER A 97 10.33 11.93 -26.26
C SER A 97 10.04 12.53 -24.88
N LEU A 98 11.09 12.80 -24.10
CA LEU A 98 11.03 13.45 -22.79
C LEU A 98 11.53 14.90 -22.89
N THR A 99 10.97 15.68 -23.80
CA THR A 99 11.43 17.04 -24.13
C THR A 99 10.96 18.11 -23.16
N ASP A 100 9.93 17.83 -22.35
CA ASP A 100 9.41 18.76 -21.37
C ASP A 100 10.43 18.99 -20.23
N LYS A 101 10.75 20.25 -19.92
CA LYS A 101 11.72 20.60 -18.89
C LYS A 101 11.26 20.28 -17.46
N ARG A 102 9.98 19.92 -17.28
CA ARG A 102 9.39 19.50 -16.01
C ARG A 102 9.65 18.03 -15.70
N TRP A 103 10.33 17.31 -16.59
CA TRP A 103 10.98 16.05 -16.27
C TRP A 103 12.25 16.30 -15.45
N HIS A 104 12.34 15.64 -14.30
CA HIS A 104 13.58 15.49 -13.57
C HIS A 104 14.20 14.14 -13.97
N ILE A 105 15.36 14.20 -14.60
CA ILE A 105 16.05 13.03 -15.15
C ILE A 105 17.40 12.86 -14.44
N GLU A 106 17.56 11.68 -13.85
CA GLU A 106 18.80 11.16 -13.27
C GLU A 106 19.09 9.82 -13.98
N ASP A 107 20.31 9.28 -13.86
CA ASP A 107 20.74 8.10 -14.63
C ASP A 107 19.78 6.91 -14.55
N LYS A 108 19.15 6.69 -13.40
CA LYS A 108 18.25 5.55 -13.14
C LYS A 108 16.83 5.97 -12.78
N LEU A 109 16.50 7.25 -12.95
CA LEU A 109 15.21 7.80 -12.51
C LEU A 109 14.74 8.88 -13.45
N ILE A 110 13.53 8.73 -13.97
CA ILE A 110 12.78 9.76 -14.67
C ILE A 110 11.56 10.04 -13.82
N LYS A 111 11.37 11.29 -13.38
CA LYS A 111 10.21 11.65 -12.55
C LYS A 111 9.65 13.00 -12.92
N THR A 112 8.36 13.17 -12.67
CA THR A 112 7.70 14.48 -12.70
C THR A 112 6.52 14.47 -11.72
N ALA A 113 6.14 15.65 -11.25
CA ALA A 113 4.92 15.89 -10.49
C ALA A 113 4.01 16.92 -11.20
N ASP A 114 4.36 17.30 -12.43
CA ASP A 114 3.54 18.22 -13.23
C ASP A 114 2.40 17.46 -13.92
N SER A 115 1.16 17.87 -13.66
CA SER A 115 -0.03 17.17 -14.16
C SER A 115 -0.13 17.18 -15.68
N VAL A 116 0.26 18.27 -16.36
CA VAL A 116 0.19 18.37 -17.82
C VAL A 116 1.19 17.41 -18.47
N THR A 117 2.41 17.33 -17.95
CA THR A 117 3.44 16.40 -18.42
C THR A 117 3.04 14.95 -18.15
N ILE A 118 2.42 14.66 -17.01
CA ILE A 118 1.88 13.33 -16.69
C ILE A 118 0.77 12.95 -17.68
N ASP A 119 -0.20 13.83 -17.89
CA ASP A 119 -1.32 13.59 -18.80
C ASP A 119 -0.84 13.33 -20.23
N ALA A 120 0.09 14.14 -20.73
CA ALA A 120 0.68 13.97 -22.06
C ALA A 120 1.43 12.63 -22.19
N PHE A 121 2.16 12.23 -21.16
CA PHE A 121 2.84 10.93 -21.13
C PHE A 121 1.84 9.78 -21.11
N LEU A 122 0.81 9.84 -20.24
CA LEU A 122 -0.20 8.79 -20.13
C LEU A 122 -1.02 8.63 -21.41
N GLN A 123 -1.34 9.72 -22.10
CA GLN A 123 -2.00 9.66 -23.41
C GLN A 123 -1.18 8.86 -24.43
N GLN A 124 0.15 8.94 -24.38
CA GLN A 124 1.03 8.17 -25.27
C GLN A 124 1.10 6.70 -24.85
N VAL A 125 1.24 6.40 -23.56
CA VAL A 125 1.52 5.02 -23.11
C VAL A 125 0.30 4.17 -22.84
N GLN A 126 -0.88 4.74 -22.56
CA GLN A 126 -2.05 3.93 -22.16
C GLN A 126 -2.59 3.01 -23.27
N GLU A 127 -2.28 3.31 -24.53
CA GLU A 127 -2.61 2.48 -25.71
C GLU A 127 -1.42 1.62 -26.18
N GLY A 128 -0.25 1.78 -25.56
CA GLY A 128 0.95 1.03 -25.90
C GLY A 128 0.92 -0.40 -25.37
N LYS A 129 1.86 -1.22 -25.82
CA LYS A 129 2.03 -2.62 -25.37
C LYS A 129 3.12 -2.75 -24.32
N ALA A 130 4.25 -2.07 -24.49
CA ALA A 130 5.36 -2.13 -23.55
C ALA A 130 6.21 -0.85 -23.50
N LEU A 131 6.74 -0.56 -22.31
CA LEU A 131 7.88 0.34 -22.11
C LEU A 131 9.15 -0.50 -21.90
N SER A 132 10.18 -0.30 -22.69
CA SER A 132 11.43 -1.07 -22.61
C SER A 132 12.67 -0.19 -22.63
N LEU A 133 13.82 -0.72 -22.20
CA LEU A 133 15.11 -0.07 -22.41
C LEU A 133 15.84 -0.67 -23.61
N ALA A 134 16.28 0.18 -24.54
CA ALA A 134 17.21 -0.21 -25.60
C ALA A 134 18.46 -0.87 -25.00
N ASN A 135 19.00 -1.90 -25.66
CA ASN A 135 20.19 -2.65 -25.22
C ASN A 135 20.06 -3.21 -23.79
N GLY A 136 18.88 -3.68 -23.40
CA GLY A 136 18.62 -4.25 -22.08
C GLY A 136 17.49 -5.28 -22.09
N LEU A 137 17.35 -6.03 -21.00
CA LEU A 137 16.25 -6.99 -20.80
C LEU A 137 15.02 -6.34 -20.13
N GLN A 138 15.17 -5.08 -19.67
CA GLN A 138 14.13 -4.34 -18.99
C GLN A 138 12.94 -4.07 -19.91
N SER A 139 11.77 -4.56 -19.50
CA SER A 139 10.51 -4.34 -20.21
C SER A 139 9.35 -4.37 -19.22
N ILE A 140 8.52 -3.34 -19.26
CA ILE A 140 7.25 -3.21 -18.54
C ILE A 140 6.12 -3.48 -19.53
N SER A 141 5.25 -4.44 -19.22
CA SER A 141 3.99 -4.64 -19.95
C SER A 141 3.01 -3.52 -19.60
N LEU A 142 2.41 -2.89 -20.59
CA LEU A 142 1.38 -1.86 -20.42
C LEU A 142 -0.03 -2.46 -20.36
N GLN A 143 -0.16 -3.79 -20.48
CA GLN A 143 -1.43 -4.49 -20.36
C GLN A 143 -2.02 -4.28 -18.96
N GLY A 144 -3.19 -3.66 -18.90
CA GLY A 144 -3.86 -3.34 -17.64
C GLY A 144 -3.56 -1.94 -17.09
N LEU A 145 -2.63 -1.17 -17.67
CA LEU A 145 -2.36 0.21 -17.25
C LEU A 145 -3.63 1.06 -17.35
N LYS A 146 -4.27 1.10 -18.52
CA LYS A 146 -5.49 1.89 -18.73
C LYS A 146 -6.62 1.51 -17.76
N ALA A 147 -6.79 0.21 -17.49
CA ALA A 147 -7.79 -0.27 -16.52
C ALA A 147 -7.43 0.16 -15.09
N ALA A 148 -6.15 0.12 -14.72
CA ALA A 148 -5.67 0.59 -13.44
C ALA A 148 -5.88 2.11 -13.27
N LEU A 149 -5.61 2.92 -14.32
CA LEU A 149 -5.86 4.36 -14.30
C LEU A 149 -7.36 4.66 -14.17
N PHE A 150 -8.20 4.00 -14.96
CA PHE A 150 -9.66 4.12 -14.88
C PHE A 150 -10.18 3.75 -13.49
N PHE A 151 -9.64 2.70 -12.88
CA PHE A 151 -10.00 2.33 -11.52
C PHE A 151 -9.65 3.43 -10.49
N ILE A 152 -8.49 4.06 -10.62
CA ILE A 152 -8.12 5.21 -9.77
C ILE A 152 -9.08 6.38 -10.01
N ASP A 153 -9.43 6.68 -11.26
CA ASP A 153 -10.41 7.71 -11.60
C ASP A 153 -11.79 7.41 -11.00
N ASP A 154 -12.31 6.19 -11.10
CA ASP A 154 -13.60 5.83 -10.48
C ASP A 154 -13.54 5.88 -8.95
N ARG A 155 -12.45 5.37 -8.35
CA ARG A 155 -12.27 5.35 -6.89
C ARG A 155 -12.25 6.76 -6.30
N GLN A 156 -11.67 7.71 -7.03
CA GLN A 156 -11.60 9.12 -6.67
C GLN A 156 -12.77 9.95 -7.23
N LYS A 157 -13.71 9.32 -7.95
CA LYS A 157 -14.88 9.97 -8.58
C LYS A 157 -14.49 11.11 -9.53
N ARG A 158 -13.52 10.82 -10.40
CA ARG A 158 -13.06 11.72 -11.47
C ARG A 158 -13.62 11.39 -12.84
N VAL A 159 -14.12 10.18 -13.08
CA VAL A 159 -14.69 9.80 -14.40
C VAL A 159 -15.77 10.81 -14.77
N GLY A 160 -15.69 11.41 -15.97
CA GLY A 160 -16.59 12.49 -16.40
C GLY A 160 -16.08 13.92 -16.12
N SER A 161 -15.03 14.07 -15.31
CA SER A 161 -14.36 15.37 -15.06
C SER A 161 -13.22 15.62 -16.03
N GLU A 162 -12.83 16.89 -16.17
CA GLU A 162 -11.68 17.29 -17.00
C GLU A 162 -10.33 16.74 -16.47
N THR A 163 -10.29 16.36 -15.19
CA THR A 163 -9.12 15.86 -14.47
C THR A 163 -8.96 14.34 -14.48
N ALA A 164 -9.87 13.60 -15.11
CA ALA A 164 -9.74 12.15 -15.25
C ALA A 164 -8.54 11.82 -16.15
N TRP A 165 -7.84 10.71 -15.89
CA TRP A 165 -6.85 10.21 -16.87
C TRP A 165 -7.54 9.41 -17.97
N VAL A 166 -8.55 8.62 -17.60
CA VAL A 166 -9.37 7.81 -18.50
C VAL A 166 -10.85 8.20 -18.33
N GLY A 167 -11.55 8.39 -19.44
CA GLY A 167 -12.94 8.84 -19.40
C GLY A 167 -13.06 10.32 -18.98
N LYS A 168 -12.21 11.18 -19.56
CA LYS A 168 -12.33 12.64 -19.43
C LYS A 168 -13.71 13.10 -19.88
N GLY A 169 -14.25 14.10 -19.19
CA GLY A 169 -15.46 14.81 -19.59
C GLY A 169 -15.34 16.29 -19.24
N GLU A 170 -16.49 16.96 -19.15
CA GLU A 170 -16.59 18.42 -19.02
C GLU A 170 -16.87 18.87 -17.58
N GLU A 171 -17.01 17.95 -16.61
CA GLU A 171 -17.26 18.35 -15.23
C GLU A 171 -16.02 19.06 -14.64
N PRO A 172 -16.20 20.20 -13.96
CA PRO A 172 -15.08 20.99 -13.45
C PRO A 172 -14.33 20.22 -12.34
N PRO A 173 -13.07 20.54 -12.03
CA PRO A 173 -12.27 19.82 -11.02
C PRO A 173 -12.92 19.79 -9.64
N LEU A 174 -13.70 20.83 -9.31
CA LEU A 174 -14.42 20.94 -8.04
C LEU A 174 -15.57 19.94 -7.88
N SER A 175 -15.97 19.23 -8.95
CA SER A 175 -16.90 18.10 -8.87
C SER A 175 -16.28 16.88 -8.17
N VAL A 176 -14.94 16.78 -8.17
CA VAL A 176 -14.21 15.68 -7.55
C VAL A 176 -14.27 15.83 -6.03
N PRO A 177 -14.76 14.82 -5.29
CA PRO A 177 -14.88 14.90 -3.85
C PRO A 177 -13.51 15.05 -3.17
N PRO A 178 -13.41 15.82 -2.07
CA PRO A 178 -12.17 15.95 -1.33
C PRO A 178 -11.72 14.60 -0.76
N ALA A 179 -10.44 14.51 -0.41
CA ALA A 179 -9.93 13.35 0.31
C ALA A 179 -10.74 13.11 1.60
N PRO A 180 -11.17 11.87 1.87
CA PRO A 180 -11.84 11.53 3.13
C PRO A 180 -11.01 11.95 4.34
N ALA A 181 -11.70 12.46 5.37
CA ALA A 181 -11.06 12.78 6.64
C ALA A 181 -10.51 11.50 7.30
N LEU A 182 -9.27 11.56 7.77
CA LEU A 182 -8.71 10.50 8.59
C LEU A 182 -9.45 10.42 9.92
N ARG A 183 -9.78 9.20 10.35
CA ARG A 183 -10.24 9.00 11.72
C ARG A 183 -9.05 9.16 12.65
N ALA A 184 -9.17 10.06 13.62
CA ALA A 184 -8.23 10.11 14.73
C ALA A 184 -8.31 8.79 15.50
N VAL A 185 -7.16 8.17 15.73
CA VAL A 185 -7.04 7.07 16.69
C VAL A 185 -6.69 7.71 18.02
N ALA A 186 -7.49 7.44 19.04
CA ALA A 186 -7.18 7.90 20.39
C ALA A 186 -5.84 7.29 20.81
N THR A 187 -4.87 8.14 21.18
CA THR A 187 -3.66 7.68 21.86
C THR A 187 -4.07 7.19 23.24
N ALA A 188 -3.90 5.90 23.49
CA ALA A 188 -4.03 5.38 24.84
C ALA A 188 -2.78 5.80 25.62
N GLU A 189 -2.88 6.85 26.44
CA GLU A 189 -1.89 7.11 27.47
C GLU A 189 -2.05 6.06 28.57
N THR A 190 -1.50 4.89 28.31
CA THR A 190 -1.42 3.84 29.32
C THR A 190 -0.22 4.18 30.21
N VAL A 191 -0.46 4.86 31.33
CA VAL A 191 0.52 4.94 32.43
C VAL A 191 0.57 3.55 33.03
N GLN A 192 1.51 2.75 32.55
CA GLN A 192 1.64 1.35 32.94
C GLN A 192 2.57 1.21 34.12
N SER A 193 2.12 0.50 35.15
CA SER A 193 3.02 0.07 36.22
C SER A 193 4.08 -0.85 35.61
N PRO A 194 5.39 -0.57 35.80
CA PRO A 194 6.45 -1.46 35.35
C PRO A 194 6.24 -2.88 35.87
N LEU A 195 6.67 -3.88 35.11
CA LEU A 195 6.61 -5.28 35.58
C LEU A 195 7.57 -5.46 36.75
N GLY A 196 7.06 -6.03 37.84
CA GLY A 196 7.91 -6.46 38.95
C GLY A 196 8.86 -7.57 38.51
N ARG A 197 9.98 -7.78 39.21
CA ARG A 197 10.95 -8.83 38.87
C ARG A 197 10.33 -10.23 38.93
N GLU A 198 9.54 -10.50 39.97
CA GLU A 198 8.86 -11.78 40.17
C GLU A 198 7.78 -12.01 39.09
N GLU A 199 6.93 -11.02 38.87
CA GLU A 199 5.92 -11.02 37.81
C GLU A 199 6.52 -11.28 36.42
N LEU A 200 7.62 -10.60 36.09
CA LEU A 200 8.31 -10.80 34.82
C LEU A 200 8.85 -12.23 34.69
N ASN A 201 9.47 -12.77 35.74
CA ASN A 201 9.99 -14.13 35.72
C ASN A 201 8.85 -15.15 35.52
N ASP A 202 7.74 -14.99 36.25
CA ASP A 202 6.58 -15.88 36.12
C ASP A 202 5.97 -15.84 34.71
N LEU A 203 5.87 -14.66 34.10
CA LEU A 203 5.36 -14.49 32.73
C LEU A 203 6.34 -15.07 31.70
N MET A 204 7.64 -14.98 31.94
CA MET A 204 8.64 -15.63 31.09
C MET A 204 8.56 -17.16 31.19
N ASP A 205 8.37 -17.71 32.38
CA ASP A 205 8.20 -19.14 32.60
C ASP A 205 6.90 -19.65 31.95
N TYR A 206 5.79 -18.92 32.13
CA TYR A 206 4.54 -19.20 31.43
C TYR A 206 4.72 -19.19 29.91
N GLY A 207 5.45 -18.19 29.38
CA GLY A 207 5.83 -18.12 27.98
C GLY A 207 6.58 -19.37 27.54
N ASN A 208 7.63 -19.78 28.27
CA ASN A 208 8.42 -20.97 27.96
C ASN A 208 7.56 -22.25 27.94
N GLU A 209 6.69 -22.44 28.93
CA GLU A 209 5.81 -23.61 29.02
C GLU A 209 4.81 -23.68 27.85
N ARG A 210 4.13 -22.58 27.55
CA ARG A 210 3.16 -22.54 26.45
C ARG A 210 3.81 -22.74 25.09
N MET A 211 5.06 -22.29 24.96
CA MET A 211 5.84 -22.35 23.74
C MET A 211 6.45 -23.70 23.39
N THR A 212 6.55 -24.61 24.37
CA THR A 212 6.89 -26.01 24.08
C THR A 212 5.82 -26.67 23.20
N ASN A 213 4.59 -26.15 23.19
CA ASN A 213 3.45 -26.73 22.49
C ASN A 213 3.03 -25.96 21.22
N SER A 214 3.80 -24.96 20.77
CA SER A 214 3.47 -24.19 19.55
C SER A 214 4.24 -24.69 18.33
N ASN A 215 3.58 -24.65 17.16
CA ASN A 215 4.20 -24.99 15.86
C ASN A 215 5.18 -23.88 15.44
N CYS A 216 6.39 -23.90 15.97
CA CYS A 216 7.47 -22.98 15.60
C CYS A 216 8.66 -23.74 15.01
N SER A 217 9.22 -23.20 13.92
CA SER A 217 10.34 -23.79 13.20
C SER A 217 11.71 -23.44 13.78
N LEU A 218 11.80 -22.35 14.56
CA LEU A 218 13.01 -22.02 15.31
C LEU A 218 13.30 -23.06 16.39
N ASP A 219 14.57 -23.45 16.46
CA ASP A 219 15.10 -24.27 17.56
C ASP A 219 14.77 -23.63 18.92
N PRO A 220 14.28 -24.40 19.91
CA PRO A 220 13.88 -23.86 21.21
C PRO A 220 14.96 -23.03 21.91
N PHE A 221 16.25 -23.40 21.79
CA PHE A 221 17.35 -22.66 22.43
C PHE A 221 17.66 -21.33 21.74
N ARG A 222 17.14 -21.12 20.53
CA ARG A 222 17.30 -19.86 19.77
C ARG A 222 16.07 -18.95 19.86
N ARG A 223 15.03 -19.37 20.59
CA ARG A 223 13.83 -18.56 20.76
C ARG A 223 14.07 -17.47 21.79
N GLU A 224 13.59 -16.27 21.47
CA GLU A 224 13.54 -15.14 22.38
C GLU A 224 12.11 -15.03 22.90
N ILE A 225 11.95 -14.70 24.18
CA ILE A 225 10.66 -14.28 24.75
C ILE A 225 10.77 -12.82 25.14
N ARG A 226 9.77 -12.03 24.76
CA ARG A 226 9.63 -10.63 25.14
C ARG A 226 8.31 -10.44 25.85
N VAL A 227 8.36 -9.77 27.00
CA VAL A 227 7.17 -9.42 27.78
C VAL A 227 7.17 -7.90 27.93
N THR A 228 6.06 -7.26 27.60
CA THR A 228 5.90 -5.81 27.71
C THR A 228 4.55 -5.51 28.37
N ALA A 229 4.54 -4.70 29.42
CA ALA A 229 3.29 -4.23 30.03
C ALA A 229 2.50 -3.39 29.01
N LEU A 230 1.22 -3.73 28.83
CA LEU A 230 0.30 -2.98 27.99
C LEU A 230 -0.74 -2.23 28.83
N THR A 231 -1.32 -2.92 29.81
CA THR A 231 -2.30 -2.41 30.78
C THR A 231 -1.97 -2.94 32.19
N ASP A 232 -2.51 -2.33 33.25
CA ASP A 232 -2.20 -2.78 34.62
C ASP A 232 -2.72 -4.20 34.90
N ASP A 233 -3.52 -4.74 33.97
CA ASP A 233 -4.03 -6.11 33.96
C ASP A 233 -3.48 -6.98 32.81
N LYS A 234 -2.73 -6.44 31.83
CA LYS A 234 -2.26 -7.22 30.67
C LYS A 234 -0.85 -6.92 30.19
N VAL A 235 -0.22 -7.97 29.65
CA VAL A 235 1.06 -7.89 28.94
C VAL A 235 0.92 -8.35 27.50
N LEU A 236 1.78 -7.80 26.64
CA LEU A 236 2.13 -8.38 25.35
C LEU A 236 3.25 -9.38 25.59
N LEU A 237 2.94 -10.67 25.43
CA LEU A 237 3.94 -11.74 25.43
C LEU A 237 4.22 -12.11 23.98
N MET A 238 5.48 -12.00 23.56
CA MET A 238 5.92 -12.33 22.21
C MET A 238 7.03 -13.37 22.26
N THR A 239 7.06 -14.21 21.24
CA THR A 239 8.12 -15.21 21.05
C THR A 239 8.60 -15.24 19.61
N SER A 240 9.90 -15.38 19.39
CA SER A 240 10.41 -15.59 18.04
C SER A 240 10.10 -17.03 17.60
N CYS A 241 9.48 -17.16 16.42
CA CYS A 241 8.96 -18.43 15.92
C CYS A 241 9.64 -18.87 14.63
N GLU A 242 9.97 -17.92 13.76
CA GLU A 242 10.74 -18.15 12.53
C GLU A 242 11.77 -17.02 12.34
N SER A 243 12.89 -17.32 11.69
CA SER A 243 13.90 -16.31 11.38
C SER A 243 14.46 -16.54 9.97
N GLY A 244 14.52 -15.46 9.19
CA GLY A 244 15.20 -15.39 7.90
C GLY A 244 16.36 -14.39 7.95
N ALA A 245 17.01 -14.14 6.80
CA ALA A 245 18.28 -13.39 6.74
C ALA A 245 18.27 -11.99 7.42
N TYR A 246 17.11 -11.32 7.52
CA TYR A 246 16.97 -10.00 8.15
C TYR A 246 15.62 -9.79 8.84
N ASN A 247 14.78 -10.82 8.96
CA ASN A 247 13.45 -10.73 9.57
C ASN A 247 13.22 -11.86 10.56
N THR A 248 12.52 -11.56 11.65
CA THR A 248 12.05 -12.55 12.63
C THR A 248 10.53 -12.50 12.67
N VAL A 249 9.89 -13.65 12.49
CA VAL A 249 8.44 -13.82 12.69
C VAL A 249 8.20 -14.06 14.17
N TRP A 250 7.33 -13.26 14.76
CA TRP A 250 6.95 -13.38 16.16
C TRP A 250 5.51 -13.85 16.28
N LEU A 251 5.26 -14.80 17.19
CA LEU A 251 3.91 -15.03 17.70
C LEU A 251 3.70 -14.11 18.90
N ALA A 252 2.50 -13.54 19.02
CA ALA A 252 2.18 -12.56 20.04
C ALA A 252 0.83 -12.87 20.69
N TRP A 253 0.78 -12.77 22.02
CA TRP A 253 -0.42 -12.97 22.82
C TRP A 253 -0.63 -11.79 23.76
N LEU A 254 -1.90 -11.50 23.99
CA LEU A 254 -2.33 -10.65 25.09
C LEU A 254 -2.59 -11.56 26.29
N VAL A 255 -1.83 -11.39 27.37
CA VAL A 255 -1.88 -12.28 28.55
C VAL A 255 -2.19 -11.46 29.79
N SER A 256 -3.00 -12.00 30.71
CA SER A 256 -3.21 -11.36 32.02
C SER A 256 -1.90 -11.19 32.80
N ARG A 257 -1.78 -10.12 33.59
CA ARG A 257 -0.70 -9.92 34.57
C ARG A 257 -0.86 -10.78 35.83
N GLN A 258 -2.04 -11.36 36.06
CA GLN A 258 -2.34 -12.18 37.24
C GLN A 258 -2.56 -13.64 36.85
N ARG A 259 -2.31 -14.54 37.80
CA ARG A 259 -2.61 -15.97 37.64
C ARG A 259 -4.12 -16.21 37.77
N PRO A 260 -4.71 -17.15 36.99
CA PRO A 260 -4.07 -17.88 35.90
C PRO A 260 -3.76 -16.93 34.73
N TYR A 261 -2.56 -17.07 34.15
CA TYR A 261 -2.17 -16.31 32.97
C TYR A 261 -2.99 -16.83 31.78
N VAL A 262 -4.00 -16.06 31.34
CA VAL A 262 -4.87 -16.37 30.19
C VAL A 262 -4.81 -15.24 29.18
#